data_AF-A0A5C4S9C5-F1
#
_entry.id   AF-A0A5C4S9C5-F1
#
_cell.length_a   1.000
_cell.length_b   1.000
_cell.length_c   1.000
_cell.angle_alpha   90.00
_cell.angle_beta   90.00
_cell.angle_gamma   90.00
#
_symmetry.space_group_name_H-M   'P 1'
#
loop_
_entity.id
_entity.type
_entity.pdbx_description
1 polymer ?
#
loop_
_entity_poly.entity_id
_entity_poly.type
_entity_poly.pdbx_seq_one_letter_code
_entity_poly.pdbx_strand_id
1 'polypeptide(L)'
;MLLVLGAILAVFLSALTARAQNTIQPIPENASAKSYGDGWECDVGYRQSGKTCFEVTVPDNAYSTNRTYGPGWDCLRGFRKTGEANCVAVEVPAGGYLDPSGERWRCLRGRVKVDATCQTIILPEHSYLADASSGALWICDRGFEAKGEECVPIVVPENAYLNGSSFGQPWTCERGFLEQSGRCEAVIVPDHAYFDDASYGAGWKCDRGYAASGQSCEPIDIPDNAHLDRSGNRWECDKNFQKSRSLCVLNN
;
A
#
# COMPACT_ATOMS: atom_id res chain seq x y z
N MET A 1 80.43 -32.16 35.14
CA MET A 1 81.41 -32.59 34.13
C MET A 1 80.83 -32.23 32.77
N LEU A 2 81.56 -31.41 32.01
CA LEU A 2 81.18 -30.86 30.70
C LEU A 2 80.79 -31.95 29.68
N LEU A 3 79.89 -31.64 28.73
CA LEU A 3 80.25 -31.44 27.32
C LEU A 3 79.02 -31.09 26.44
N VAL A 4 79.29 -30.25 25.45
CA VAL A 4 78.39 -29.57 24.50
C VAL A 4 78.40 -30.33 23.16
N LEU A 5 77.51 -29.91 22.22
CA LEU A 5 77.41 -30.17 20.77
C LEU A 5 76.42 -31.28 20.39
N GLY A 6 75.50 -31.14 19.44
CA GLY A 6 75.17 -30.06 18.50
C GLY A 6 74.15 -30.58 17.46
N ALA A 7 73.30 -29.66 16.99
CA ALA A 7 72.49 -29.60 15.74
C ALA A 7 71.98 -30.89 15.03
N ILE A 8 70.69 -30.91 14.68
CA ILE A 8 70.15 -30.88 13.29
C ILE A 8 68.60 -30.84 13.29
N LEU A 9 68.08 -29.71 12.80
CA LEU A 9 66.95 -29.52 11.87
C LEU A 9 65.89 -30.63 11.70
N ALA A 10 64.63 -30.34 12.05
CA ALA A 10 63.44 -30.66 11.23
C ALA A 10 62.18 -29.99 11.81
N VAL A 11 61.81 -28.83 11.26
CA VAL A 11 60.48 -28.22 11.44
C VAL A 11 59.49 -29.04 10.60
N PHE A 12 58.76 -29.96 11.22
CA PHE A 12 57.61 -30.61 10.58
C PHE A 12 56.33 -29.84 10.94
N LEU A 13 55.88 -28.99 10.00
CA LEU A 13 54.49 -28.53 9.95
C LEU A 13 53.59 -29.77 9.86
N SER A 14 53.01 -30.19 10.98
CA SER A 14 51.93 -31.16 10.99
C SER A 14 50.68 -30.44 10.49
N ALA A 15 50.42 -30.51 9.19
CA ALA A 15 49.14 -30.14 8.64
C ALA A 15 48.08 -31.00 9.34
N LEU A 16 47.23 -30.36 10.14
CA LEU A 16 45.96 -30.92 10.57
C LEU A 16 45.16 -31.19 9.30
N THR A 17 45.27 -32.41 8.79
CA THR A 17 44.40 -32.89 7.72
C THR A 17 43.00 -32.94 8.30
N ALA A 18 42.19 -31.94 7.97
CA ALA A 18 40.75 -32.00 8.16
C ALA A 18 40.25 -33.23 7.39
N ARG A 19 40.07 -34.34 8.10
CA ARG A 19 39.41 -35.52 7.56
C ARG A 19 37.95 -35.15 7.39
N ALA A 20 37.55 -34.78 6.17
CA ALA A 20 36.18 -34.91 5.75
C ALA A 20 35.83 -36.40 5.88
N GLN A 21 35.17 -36.78 6.97
CA GLN A 21 34.56 -38.09 7.07
C GLN A 21 33.46 -38.14 6.01
N ASN A 22 33.80 -38.67 4.83
CA ASN A 22 32.85 -39.06 3.81
C ASN A 22 32.09 -40.28 4.34
N THR A 23 31.26 -40.06 5.36
CA THR A 23 30.26 -41.02 5.78
C THR A 23 29.17 -40.96 4.73
N ILE A 24 29.30 -41.79 3.71
CA ILE A 24 28.15 -42.22 2.90
C ILE A 24 27.21 -42.87 3.91
N GLN A 25 26.31 -42.08 4.51
CA GLN A 25 25.27 -42.65 5.35
C GLN A 25 24.45 -43.55 4.42
N PRO A 26 24.32 -44.85 4.76
CA PRO A 26 23.48 -45.73 3.97
C PRO A 26 22.08 -45.11 3.92
N ILE A 27 21.50 -45.08 2.72
CA ILE A 27 20.12 -44.60 2.52
C ILE A 27 19.22 -45.50 3.39
N PRO A 28 18.46 -44.92 4.34
CA PRO A 28 17.62 -45.71 5.23
C PRO A 28 16.44 -46.32 4.47
N GLU A 29 15.73 -47.26 5.10
CA GLU A 29 14.52 -47.84 4.55
C GLU A 29 13.45 -46.76 4.30
N ASN A 30 12.70 -46.90 3.20
CA ASN A 30 11.70 -45.94 2.73
C ASN A 30 12.27 -44.54 2.41
N ALA A 31 13.49 -44.51 1.88
CA ALA A 31 14.14 -43.33 1.36
C ALA A 31 14.84 -43.60 0.02
N SER A 32 14.93 -42.55 -0.79
CA SER A 32 15.63 -42.54 -2.06
C SER A 32 16.69 -41.45 -2.11
N ALA A 33 17.73 -41.65 -2.94
CA ALA A 33 18.77 -40.65 -3.14
C ALA A 33 18.16 -39.39 -3.79
N LYS A 34 18.54 -38.21 -3.31
CA LYS A 34 18.06 -36.96 -3.91
C LYS A 34 18.52 -36.84 -5.36
N SER A 35 17.67 -36.28 -6.21
CA SER A 35 17.99 -36.01 -7.62
C SER A 35 19.04 -34.91 -7.80
N TYR A 36 19.24 -34.06 -6.78
CA TYR A 36 20.26 -33.01 -6.77
C TYR A 36 20.82 -32.78 -5.35
N GLY A 37 22.13 -32.57 -5.27
CA GLY A 37 22.88 -32.41 -4.02
C GLY A 37 23.19 -33.74 -3.32
N ASP A 38 23.92 -33.67 -2.21
CA ASP A 38 24.26 -34.85 -1.40
C ASP A 38 23.12 -35.17 -0.41
N GLY A 39 22.83 -36.47 -0.25
CA GLY A 39 21.89 -36.99 0.75
C GLY A 39 20.70 -37.76 0.17
N TRP A 40 19.70 -38.00 1.02
CA TRP A 40 18.50 -38.77 0.71
C TRP A 40 17.24 -38.01 1.12
N GLU A 41 16.10 -38.37 0.53
CA GLU A 41 14.77 -37.93 0.93
C GLU A 41 13.86 -39.15 1.17
N CYS A 42 12.89 -39.01 2.06
CA CYS A 42 11.94 -40.09 2.29
C CYS A 42 11.08 -40.32 1.04
N ASP A 43 10.73 -41.58 0.80
CA ASP A 43 9.82 -41.95 -0.27
C ASP A 43 8.42 -41.38 0.00
N VAL A 44 7.60 -41.27 -1.06
CA VAL A 44 6.24 -40.74 -0.96
C VAL A 44 5.42 -41.58 0.04
N GLY A 45 4.76 -40.90 0.98
CA GLY A 45 4.04 -41.55 2.08
C GLY A 45 4.86 -41.72 3.36
N TYR A 46 6.14 -41.34 3.34
CA TYR A 46 7.02 -41.36 4.51
C TYR A 46 7.58 -39.97 4.82
N ARG A 47 7.87 -39.71 6.10
CA ARG A 47 8.42 -38.46 6.61
C ARG A 47 9.70 -38.68 7.39
N GLN A 48 10.62 -37.73 7.28
CA GLN A 48 11.90 -37.82 7.97
C GLN A 48 11.75 -37.49 9.47
N SER A 49 12.27 -38.38 10.32
CA SER A 49 12.48 -38.09 11.74
C SER A 49 13.87 -38.60 12.14
N GLY A 50 14.81 -37.67 12.31
CA GLY A 50 16.22 -37.99 12.50
C GLY A 50 16.84 -38.64 11.26
N LYS A 51 17.33 -39.87 11.41
CA LYS A 51 18.01 -40.65 10.35
C LYS A 51 17.13 -41.74 9.73
N THR A 52 15.83 -41.73 10.01
CA THR A 52 14.87 -42.73 9.52
C THR A 52 13.65 -42.05 8.91
N CYS A 53 12.98 -42.80 8.03
CA CYS A 53 11.71 -42.42 7.45
C CYS A 53 10.59 -43.18 8.15
N PHE A 54 9.62 -42.44 8.68
CA PHE A 54 8.42 -43.00 9.32
C PHE A 54 7.24 -42.85 8.38
N GLU A 55 6.38 -43.86 8.32
CA GLU A 55 5.13 -43.80 7.57
C GLU A 55 4.27 -42.63 8.05
N VAL A 56 3.66 -41.91 7.11
CA VAL A 56 2.72 -40.82 7.40
C VAL A 56 1.35 -41.42 7.69
N THR A 57 0.99 -41.45 8.98
CA THR A 57 -0.39 -41.75 9.39
C THR A 57 -1.27 -40.54 9.17
N VAL A 58 -2.24 -40.65 8.26
CA VAL A 58 -3.24 -39.61 8.01
C VAL A 58 -4.38 -39.77 9.04
N PRO A 59 -4.61 -38.79 9.92
CA PRO A 59 -5.70 -38.86 10.90
C PRO A 59 -7.08 -38.68 10.25
N ASP A 60 -8.15 -38.92 11.01
CA ASP A 60 -9.51 -38.66 10.56
C ASP A 60 -9.70 -37.20 10.14
N ASN A 61 -10.48 -36.98 9.09
CA ASN A 61 -10.74 -35.68 8.47
C ASN A 61 -9.49 -34.97 7.90
N ALA A 62 -8.48 -35.73 7.49
CA ALA A 62 -7.29 -35.24 6.78
C ALA A 62 -7.08 -35.97 5.45
N TYR A 63 -6.19 -35.43 4.62
CA TYR A 63 -5.74 -36.04 3.37
C TYR A 63 -4.21 -35.99 3.26
N SER A 64 -3.63 -36.96 2.54
CA SER A 64 -2.19 -36.97 2.27
C SER A 64 -1.81 -35.83 1.31
N THR A 65 -0.75 -35.10 1.65
CA THR A 65 -0.18 -34.06 0.78
C THR A 65 0.93 -34.57 -0.12
N ASN A 66 1.37 -35.82 0.08
CA ASN A 66 2.56 -36.42 -0.54
C ASN A 66 3.84 -35.58 -0.39
N ARG A 67 3.88 -34.69 0.62
CA ARG A 67 5.06 -33.91 0.98
C ARG A 67 5.94 -34.73 1.90
N THR A 68 7.23 -34.74 1.61
CA THR A 68 8.28 -35.43 2.41
C THR A 68 8.71 -34.62 3.64
N TYR A 69 8.25 -33.37 3.74
CA TYR A 69 8.48 -32.46 4.86
C TYR A 69 7.17 -32.05 5.55
N GLY A 70 7.27 -31.65 6.82
CA GLY A 70 6.12 -31.29 7.63
C GLY A 70 5.31 -32.52 8.09
N PRO A 71 4.01 -32.37 8.38
CA PRO A 71 3.18 -33.49 8.83
C PRO A 71 2.92 -34.55 7.74
N GLY A 72 3.11 -34.23 6.45
CA GLY A 72 2.80 -35.13 5.34
C GLY A 72 1.31 -35.22 4.99
N TRP A 73 0.44 -34.67 5.83
CA TRP A 73 -1.01 -34.57 5.64
C TRP A 73 -1.51 -33.16 5.93
N ASP A 74 -2.70 -32.84 5.43
CA ASP A 74 -3.40 -31.59 5.75
C ASP A 74 -4.87 -31.88 6.06
N CYS A 75 -5.50 -30.99 6.85
CA CYS A 75 -6.91 -31.17 7.20
C CYS A 75 -7.80 -30.97 5.98
N LEU A 76 -8.90 -31.72 5.89
CA LEU A 76 -9.94 -31.47 4.92
C LEU A 76 -10.53 -30.06 5.14
N ARG A 77 -11.01 -29.43 4.05
CA ARG A 77 -11.66 -28.12 4.14
C ARG A 77 -12.82 -28.17 5.15
N GLY A 78 -12.83 -27.22 6.09
CA GLY A 78 -13.81 -27.20 7.19
C GLY A 78 -13.32 -27.88 8.46
N PHE A 79 -12.08 -28.37 8.48
CA PHE A 79 -11.41 -28.88 9.66
C PHE A 79 -10.13 -28.07 9.89
N ARG A 80 -9.81 -27.86 11.16
CA ARG A 80 -8.59 -27.17 11.59
C ARG A 80 -7.71 -28.14 12.36
N LYS A 81 -6.39 -27.98 12.19
CA LYS A 81 -5.41 -28.78 12.93
C LYS A 81 -5.42 -28.41 14.41
N THR A 82 -5.48 -29.42 15.27
CA THR A 82 -5.38 -29.27 16.74
C THR A 82 -4.44 -30.33 17.31
N GLY A 83 -3.42 -29.90 18.06
CA GLY A 83 -2.37 -30.81 18.54
C GLY A 83 -1.51 -31.36 17.41
N GLU A 84 -0.87 -32.51 17.65
CA GLU A 84 0.12 -33.07 16.71
C GLU A 84 -0.53 -33.85 15.56
N ALA A 85 -1.67 -34.52 15.80
CA ALA A 85 -2.27 -35.47 14.86
C ALA A 85 -3.82 -35.48 14.86
N ASN A 86 -4.48 -34.33 15.00
CA ASN A 86 -5.95 -34.27 14.92
C ASN A 86 -6.44 -33.12 14.03
N CYS A 87 -7.54 -33.38 13.32
CA CYS A 87 -8.32 -32.39 12.59
C CYS A 87 -9.71 -32.31 13.21
N VAL A 88 -10.06 -31.15 13.75
CA VAL A 88 -11.36 -30.91 14.41
C VAL A 88 -12.21 -30.00 13.53
N ALA A 89 -13.49 -30.31 13.40
CA ALA A 89 -14.43 -29.55 12.60
C ALA A 89 -14.47 -28.07 13.05
N VAL A 90 -14.49 -27.16 12.09
CA VAL A 90 -14.69 -25.73 12.32
C VAL A 90 -16.18 -25.50 12.50
N GLU A 91 -16.59 -25.14 13.72
CA GLU A 91 -17.97 -24.75 14.00
C GLU A 91 -18.26 -23.39 13.36
N VAL A 92 -19.14 -23.39 12.35
CA VAL A 92 -19.58 -22.18 11.66
C VAL A 92 -20.93 -21.75 12.23
N PRO A 93 -21.03 -20.57 12.87
CA PRO A 93 -22.30 -20.09 13.41
C PRO A 93 -23.28 -19.69 12.31
N ALA A 94 -24.55 -19.53 12.68
CA ALA A 94 -25.56 -18.98 11.77
C ALA A 94 -25.13 -17.61 11.23
N GLY A 95 -25.20 -17.44 9.90
CA GLY A 95 -24.73 -16.23 9.22
C GLY A 95 -23.22 -16.15 9.00
N GLY A 96 -22.48 -17.24 9.28
CA GLY A 96 -21.07 -17.41 8.95
C GLY A 96 -20.83 -18.32 7.74
N TYR A 97 -19.61 -18.29 7.21
CA TYR A 97 -19.13 -19.19 6.16
C TYR A 97 -17.64 -19.48 6.35
N LEU A 98 -17.18 -20.64 5.87
CA LEU A 98 -15.75 -20.98 5.86
C LEU A 98 -14.98 -20.04 4.93
N ASP A 99 -13.86 -19.50 5.42
CA ASP A 99 -13.00 -18.67 4.60
C ASP A 99 -12.26 -19.49 3.52
N PRO A 100 -11.44 -18.86 2.64
CA PRO A 100 -10.73 -19.58 1.60
C PRO A 100 -9.77 -20.65 2.11
N SER A 101 -9.20 -20.50 3.32
CA SER A 101 -8.35 -21.53 3.94
C SER A 101 -9.16 -22.74 4.39
N GLY A 102 -10.42 -22.53 4.77
CA GLY A 102 -11.27 -23.59 5.32
C GLY A 102 -10.97 -23.95 6.78
N GLU A 103 -9.94 -23.36 7.38
CA GLU A 103 -9.58 -23.57 8.79
C GLU A 103 -10.24 -22.55 9.73
N ARG A 104 -10.84 -21.51 9.17
CA ARG A 104 -11.50 -20.41 9.87
C ARG A 104 -12.81 -20.07 9.19
N TRP A 105 -13.64 -19.31 9.89
CA TRP A 105 -14.88 -18.77 9.37
C TRP A 105 -14.90 -17.24 9.41
N ARG A 106 -15.73 -16.66 8.54
CA ARG A 106 -16.05 -15.23 8.48
C ARG A 106 -17.55 -15.04 8.48
N CYS A 107 -18.02 -13.87 8.88
CA CYS A 107 -19.43 -13.52 8.78
C CYS A 107 -19.78 -13.15 7.34
N LEU A 108 -21.00 -13.51 6.92
CA LEU A 108 -21.58 -13.04 5.66
C LEU A 108 -21.63 -11.50 5.64
N ARG A 109 -21.66 -10.91 4.43
CA ARG A 109 -21.78 -9.45 4.27
C ARG A 109 -23.01 -8.94 5.05
N GLY A 110 -22.85 -7.81 5.73
CA GLY A 110 -23.88 -7.24 6.59
C GLY A 110 -23.91 -7.80 8.01
N ARG A 111 -22.89 -8.57 8.41
CA ARG A 111 -22.75 -9.10 9.77
C ARG A 111 -21.36 -8.86 10.31
N VAL A 112 -21.29 -8.64 11.62
CA VAL A 112 -20.05 -8.47 12.37
C VAL A 112 -19.85 -9.64 13.33
N LYS A 113 -18.59 -10.03 13.52
CA LYS A 113 -18.21 -11.09 14.45
C LYS A 113 -18.26 -10.53 15.88
N VAL A 114 -19.15 -11.09 16.69
CA VAL A 114 -19.22 -10.85 18.14
C VAL A 114 -19.06 -12.20 18.82
N ASP A 115 -17.92 -12.37 19.50
CA ASP A 115 -17.47 -13.64 20.07
C ASP A 115 -17.46 -14.80 19.04
N ALA A 116 -18.28 -15.82 19.28
CA ALA A 116 -18.45 -16.99 18.42
C ALA A 116 -19.66 -16.87 17.47
N THR A 117 -20.25 -15.68 17.32
CA THR A 117 -21.48 -15.46 16.55
C THR A 117 -21.34 -14.38 15.49
N CYS A 118 -22.25 -14.40 14.51
CA CYS A 118 -22.37 -13.36 13.48
C CYS A 118 -23.65 -12.55 13.68
N GLN A 119 -23.51 -11.35 14.25
CA GLN A 119 -24.62 -10.44 14.49
C GLN A 119 -24.84 -9.52 13.28
N THR A 120 -26.10 -9.18 12.99
CA THR A 120 -26.45 -8.27 11.91
C THR A 120 -25.96 -6.85 12.24
N ILE A 121 -25.35 -6.19 11.26
CA ILE A 121 -24.99 -4.78 11.36
C ILE A 121 -26.29 -3.97 11.22
N ILE A 122 -26.58 -3.14 12.22
CA ILE A 122 -27.67 -2.16 12.14
C ILE A 122 -27.13 -0.93 11.44
N LEU A 123 -27.75 -0.56 10.33
CA LEU A 123 -27.38 0.62 9.56
C LEU A 123 -28.16 1.83 10.10
N PRO A 124 -27.49 2.94 10.43
CA PRO A 124 -28.20 4.19 10.67
C PRO A 124 -28.89 4.67 9.37
N GLU A 125 -29.81 5.62 9.51
CA GLU A 125 -30.43 6.28 8.34
C GLU A 125 -29.35 6.93 7.47
N HIS A 126 -29.55 6.93 6.14
CA HIS A 126 -28.61 7.47 5.16
C HIS A 126 -27.22 6.80 5.16
N SER A 127 -27.18 5.48 5.32
CA SER A 127 -25.93 4.72 5.31
C SER A 127 -26.04 3.40 4.56
N TYR A 128 -24.89 2.88 4.16
CA TYR A 128 -24.76 1.58 3.53
C TYR A 128 -23.54 0.81 4.06
N LEU A 129 -23.56 -0.50 3.85
CA LEU A 129 -22.47 -1.39 4.28
C LEU A 129 -21.17 -1.00 3.58
N ALA A 130 -20.15 -0.73 4.38
CA ALA A 130 -18.83 -0.43 3.89
C ALA A 130 -18.19 -1.68 3.29
N ASP A 131 -17.23 -1.48 2.38
CA ASP A 131 -16.46 -2.60 1.85
C ASP A 131 -15.46 -3.12 2.87
N ALA A 132 -15.15 -4.41 2.77
CA ALA A 132 -14.34 -5.14 3.75
C ALA A 132 -12.93 -4.54 3.94
N SER A 133 -12.44 -3.73 3.00
CA SER A 133 -11.15 -3.06 3.07
C SER A 133 -11.17 -1.73 3.83
N SER A 134 -12.34 -1.17 4.11
CA SER A 134 -12.48 0.18 4.70
C SER A 134 -12.21 0.23 6.22
N GLY A 135 -12.21 -0.92 6.90
CA GLY A 135 -12.10 -1.00 8.37
C GLY A 135 -13.36 -0.55 9.13
N ALA A 136 -14.25 0.23 8.50
CA ALA A 136 -15.55 0.59 9.01
C ALA A 136 -16.61 -0.49 8.70
N LEU A 137 -17.68 -0.53 9.49
CA LEU A 137 -18.82 -1.44 9.25
C LEU A 137 -19.81 -0.88 8.23
N TRP A 138 -19.96 0.45 8.21
CA TRP A 138 -20.87 1.19 7.34
C TRP A 138 -20.25 2.55 7.01
N ILE A 139 -20.75 3.16 5.94
CA ILE A 139 -20.40 4.51 5.49
C ILE A 139 -21.67 5.25 5.08
N CYS A 140 -21.63 6.58 5.16
CA CYS A 140 -22.79 7.41 4.84
C CYS A 140 -23.05 7.49 3.33
N ASP A 141 -24.31 7.65 2.98
CA ASP A 141 -24.74 7.98 1.62
C ASP A 141 -24.13 9.30 1.17
N ARG A 142 -24.00 9.48 -0.14
CA ARG A 142 -23.51 10.75 -0.71
C ARG A 142 -24.38 11.91 -0.20
N GLY A 143 -23.73 12.94 0.34
CA GLY A 143 -24.42 14.10 0.93
C GLY A 143 -24.62 13.99 2.43
N PHE A 144 -24.14 12.93 3.06
CA PHE A 144 -24.12 12.77 4.50
C PHE A 144 -22.70 12.51 5.01
N GLU A 145 -22.44 12.93 6.25
CA GLU A 145 -21.17 12.71 6.95
C GLU A 145 -21.39 11.99 8.27
N ALA A 146 -20.42 11.17 8.69
CA ALA A 146 -20.51 10.41 9.93
C ALA A 146 -20.28 11.33 11.13
N LYS A 147 -21.27 11.40 12.03
CA LYS A 147 -21.18 12.12 13.30
C LYS A 147 -21.58 11.20 14.45
N GLY A 148 -20.58 10.51 15.01
CA GLY A 148 -20.82 9.46 15.99
C GLY A 148 -21.37 8.20 15.33
N GLU A 149 -22.55 7.76 15.77
CA GLU A 149 -23.24 6.57 15.23
C GLU A 149 -24.29 6.89 14.17
N GLU A 150 -24.34 8.13 13.69
CA GLU A 150 -25.34 8.61 12.74
C GLU A 150 -24.70 9.25 11.51
N CYS A 151 -25.45 9.26 10.41
CA CYS A 151 -25.14 10.02 9.21
C CYS A 151 -25.97 11.30 9.20
N VAL A 152 -25.30 12.45 9.29
CA VAL A 152 -25.96 13.77 9.28
C VAL A 152 -25.80 14.43 7.91
N PRO A 153 -26.80 15.19 7.43
CA PRO A 153 -26.70 15.88 6.15
C PRO A 153 -25.52 16.86 6.13
N ILE A 154 -24.74 16.83 5.05
CA ILE A 154 -23.68 17.81 4.79
C ILE A 154 -24.34 19.13 4.40
N VAL A 155 -24.00 20.19 5.13
CA VAL A 155 -24.42 21.55 4.78
C VAL A 155 -23.57 22.05 3.62
N VAL A 156 -24.22 22.22 2.46
CA VAL A 156 -23.60 22.81 1.28
C VAL A 156 -23.98 24.30 1.23
N PRO A 157 -23.01 25.23 1.25
CA PRO A 157 -23.31 26.66 1.17
C PRO A 157 -23.84 27.05 -0.21
N GLU A 158 -24.37 28.27 -0.32
CA GLU A 158 -24.77 28.84 -1.60
C GLU A 158 -23.56 28.94 -2.56
N ASN A 159 -23.79 28.72 -3.86
CA ASN A 159 -22.77 28.67 -4.90
C ASN A 159 -21.72 27.55 -4.68
N ALA A 160 -22.13 26.44 -4.09
CA ALA A 160 -21.32 25.24 -3.93
C ALA A 160 -22.08 23.97 -4.31
N TYR A 161 -21.35 22.91 -4.61
CA TYR A 161 -21.90 21.59 -4.89
C TYR A 161 -21.13 20.50 -4.13
N LEU A 162 -21.81 19.40 -3.81
CA LEU A 162 -21.17 18.21 -3.23
C LEU A 162 -20.13 17.65 -4.21
N ASN A 163 -18.88 17.57 -3.78
CA ASN A 163 -17.82 16.99 -4.58
C ASN A 163 -17.72 15.47 -4.36
N GLY A 164 -16.80 14.81 -5.06
CA GLY A 164 -16.58 13.37 -4.97
C GLY A 164 -15.47 12.95 -4.02
N SER A 165 -14.93 13.88 -3.22
CA SER A 165 -13.77 13.60 -2.38
C SER A 165 -14.15 12.75 -1.19
N SER A 166 -13.44 11.63 -0.98
CA SER A 166 -13.56 10.80 0.22
C SER A 166 -12.85 11.40 1.45
N PHE A 167 -12.09 12.47 1.25
CA PHE A 167 -11.29 13.12 2.29
C PHE A 167 -11.32 14.65 2.14
N GLY A 168 -11.23 15.35 3.26
CA GLY A 168 -11.25 16.82 3.27
C GLY A 168 -12.66 17.40 3.14
N GLN A 169 -12.76 18.57 2.54
CA GLN A 169 -14.03 19.29 2.41
C GLN A 169 -14.97 18.56 1.44
N PRO A 170 -16.23 18.30 1.83
CA PRO A 170 -17.16 17.48 1.04
C PRO A 170 -17.85 18.24 -0.10
N TRP A 171 -17.60 19.54 -0.23
CA TRP A 171 -18.17 20.39 -1.27
C TRP A 171 -17.09 21.24 -1.91
N THR A 172 -17.38 21.71 -3.12
CA THR A 172 -16.52 22.59 -3.90
C THR A 172 -17.33 23.77 -4.40
N CYS A 173 -16.74 24.96 -4.40
CA CYS A 173 -17.40 26.14 -4.95
C CYS A 173 -17.68 25.99 -6.44
N GLU A 174 -18.80 26.55 -6.88
CA GLU A 174 -19.11 26.68 -8.30
C GLU A 174 -18.06 27.55 -9.00
N ARG A 175 -17.95 27.38 -10.32
CA ARG A 175 -17.04 28.19 -11.13
C ARG A 175 -17.37 29.67 -10.96
N GLY A 176 -16.35 30.50 -10.71
CA GLY A 176 -16.54 31.91 -10.41
C GLY A 176 -16.62 32.23 -8.92
N PHE A 177 -16.52 31.23 -8.04
CA PHE A 177 -16.53 31.41 -6.59
C PHE A 177 -15.31 30.75 -5.94
N LEU A 178 -14.82 31.32 -4.85
CA LEU A 178 -13.73 30.80 -4.05
C LEU A 178 -14.17 30.58 -2.60
N GLU A 179 -13.59 29.56 -1.97
CA GLU A 179 -13.87 29.24 -0.57
C GLU A 179 -13.28 30.30 0.36
N GLN A 180 -14.12 30.89 1.20
CA GLN A 180 -13.75 31.81 2.25
C GLN A 180 -14.60 31.53 3.49
N SER A 181 -13.96 31.08 4.57
CA SER A 181 -14.59 30.85 5.88
C SER A 181 -15.87 29.97 5.83
N GLY A 182 -15.84 28.90 5.04
CA GLY A 182 -16.95 27.96 4.90
C GLY A 182 -18.07 28.45 3.97
N ARG A 183 -17.83 29.46 3.15
CA ARG A 183 -18.75 29.96 2.12
C ARG A 183 -18.05 30.08 0.78
N CYS A 184 -18.84 30.12 -0.28
CA CYS A 184 -18.34 30.39 -1.62
C CYS A 184 -18.64 31.85 -1.98
N GLU A 185 -17.58 32.66 -2.03
CA GLU A 185 -17.66 34.07 -2.36
C GLU A 185 -17.30 34.30 -3.82
N ALA A 186 -18.03 35.17 -4.50
CA ALA A 186 -17.81 35.45 -5.91
C ALA A 186 -16.44 36.08 -6.12
N VAL A 187 -15.72 35.58 -7.14
CA VAL A 187 -14.45 36.17 -7.56
C VAL A 187 -14.75 37.49 -8.27
N ILE A 188 -14.23 38.57 -7.69
CA ILE A 188 -14.24 39.88 -8.35
C ILE A 188 -13.12 39.88 -9.38
N VAL A 189 -13.50 39.77 -10.65
CA VAL A 189 -12.57 39.89 -11.78
C VAL A 189 -12.43 41.38 -12.11
N PRO A 190 -11.24 41.99 -11.94
CA PRO A 190 -11.04 43.40 -12.25
C PRO A 190 -11.05 43.67 -13.76
N ASP A 191 -11.08 44.95 -14.16
CA ASP A 191 -10.91 45.32 -15.57
C ASP A 191 -9.58 44.79 -16.13
N HIS A 192 -9.61 44.38 -17.40
CA HIS A 192 -8.48 43.75 -18.08
C HIS A 192 -8.01 42.43 -17.45
N ALA A 193 -8.94 41.67 -16.89
CA ALA A 193 -8.72 40.32 -16.36
C ALA A 193 -9.83 39.35 -16.78
N TYR A 194 -9.53 38.07 -16.66
CA TYR A 194 -10.47 36.98 -16.86
C TYR A 194 -10.37 35.97 -15.71
N PHE A 195 -11.49 35.27 -15.44
CA PHE A 195 -11.55 34.25 -14.40
C PHE A 195 -10.59 33.08 -14.68
N ASP A 196 -9.89 32.61 -13.66
CA ASP A 196 -8.96 31.49 -13.71
C ASP A 196 -9.38 30.43 -12.70
N ASP A 197 -9.57 29.19 -13.15
CA ASP A 197 -10.06 28.07 -12.32
C ASP A 197 -8.95 27.34 -11.55
N ALA A 198 -7.75 27.92 -11.49
CA ALA A 198 -6.67 27.36 -10.72
C ALA A 198 -7.04 27.29 -9.23
N SER A 199 -6.72 26.16 -8.59
CA SER A 199 -6.94 25.94 -7.16
C SER A 199 -6.05 26.79 -6.24
N TYR A 200 -5.25 27.68 -6.82
CA TYR A 200 -4.31 28.55 -6.14
C TYR A 200 -4.28 29.92 -6.83
N GLY A 201 -3.96 30.98 -6.08
CA GLY A 201 -3.90 32.35 -6.59
C GLY A 201 -5.19 33.14 -6.35
N ALA A 202 -5.38 34.21 -7.11
CA ALA A 202 -6.46 35.19 -6.90
C ALA A 202 -7.81 34.81 -7.56
N GLY A 203 -7.87 33.68 -8.29
CA GLY A 203 -9.06 33.27 -9.05
C GLY A 203 -9.25 33.99 -10.39
N TRP A 204 -8.29 34.81 -10.80
CA TRP A 204 -8.29 35.51 -12.08
C TRP A 204 -6.85 35.73 -12.58
N LYS A 205 -6.73 36.01 -13.87
CA LYS A 205 -5.49 36.38 -14.55
C LYS A 205 -5.71 37.61 -15.41
N CYS A 206 -4.68 38.44 -15.53
CA CYS A 206 -4.73 39.61 -16.40
C CYS A 206 -4.77 39.20 -17.88
N ASP A 207 -5.48 39.99 -18.67
CA ASP A 207 -5.43 39.92 -20.13
C ASP A 207 -3.99 40.12 -20.62
N ARG A 208 -3.69 39.58 -21.81
CA ARG A 208 -2.39 39.78 -22.45
C ARG A 208 -2.14 41.28 -22.67
N GLY A 209 -0.99 41.76 -22.21
CA GLY A 209 -0.63 43.19 -22.21
C GLY A 209 -0.84 43.88 -20.86
N TYR A 210 -1.38 43.19 -19.87
CA TYR A 210 -1.57 43.69 -18.52
C TYR A 210 -0.85 42.82 -17.49
N ALA A 211 -0.40 43.42 -16.39
CA ALA A 211 0.27 42.74 -15.28
C ALA A 211 -0.48 43.00 -13.96
N ALA A 212 -0.48 42.00 -13.07
CA ALA A 212 -1.17 42.10 -11.79
C ALA A 212 -0.45 43.09 -10.86
N SER A 213 -1.21 44.07 -10.34
CA SER A 213 -0.77 45.05 -9.35
C SER A 213 -1.80 45.06 -8.21
N GLY A 214 -1.53 44.32 -7.13
CA GLY A 214 -2.49 44.14 -6.04
C GLY A 214 -3.76 43.42 -6.50
N GLN A 215 -4.89 44.12 -6.53
CA GLN A 215 -6.20 43.60 -6.96
C GLN A 215 -6.66 44.12 -8.33
N SER A 216 -5.75 44.71 -9.12
CA SER A 216 -6.04 45.21 -10.47
C SER A 216 -5.03 44.68 -11.49
N CYS A 217 -5.37 44.86 -12.76
CA CYS A 217 -4.49 44.62 -13.89
C CYS A 217 -4.09 45.96 -14.51
N GLU A 218 -2.80 46.27 -14.46
CA GLU A 218 -2.25 47.51 -15.01
C GLU A 218 -1.59 47.24 -16.37
N PRO A 219 -1.71 48.15 -17.35
CA PRO A 219 -1.10 47.99 -18.65
C PRO A 219 0.42 47.92 -18.52
N ILE A 220 1.02 46.99 -19.25
CA ILE A 220 2.47 46.83 -19.28
C ILE A 220 3.05 47.88 -20.21
N ASP A 221 3.91 48.75 -19.65
CA ASP A 221 4.76 49.63 -20.46
C ASP A 221 5.89 48.80 -21.07
N ILE A 222 5.84 48.63 -22.39
CA ILE A 222 6.81 47.84 -23.15
C ILE A 222 7.85 48.82 -23.70
N PRO A 223 9.12 48.77 -23.23
CA PRO A 223 10.16 49.67 -23.70
C PRO A 223 10.57 49.33 -25.14
N ASP A 224 11.29 50.26 -25.78
CA ASP A 224 11.86 50.01 -27.11
C ASP A 224 12.75 48.75 -27.12
N ASN A 225 12.65 47.97 -28.20
CA ASN A 225 13.36 46.70 -28.40
C ASN A 225 12.96 45.59 -27.40
N ALA A 226 11.69 45.56 -27.02
CA ALA A 226 11.10 44.51 -26.20
C ALA A 226 9.75 44.04 -26.77
N HIS A 227 9.33 42.84 -26.38
CA HIS A 227 8.03 42.28 -26.69
C HIS A 227 7.43 41.57 -25.47
N LEU A 228 6.12 41.33 -25.50
CA LEU A 228 5.46 40.52 -24.47
C LEU A 228 5.93 39.07 -24.55
N ASP A 229 6.25 38.49 -23.39
CA ASP A 229 6.67 37.11 -23.26
C ASP A 229 5.53 36.13 -23.64
N ARG A 230 5.82 34.84 -23.54
CA ARG A 230 4.84 33.78 -23.82
C ARG A 230 3.60 33.86 -22.92
N SER A 231 3.75 34.26 -21.66
CA SER A 231 2.61 34.44 -20.76
C SER A 231 1.74 35.62 -21.18
N GLY A 232 2.37 36.67 -21.72
CA GLY A 232 1.68 37.89 -22.10
C GLY A 232 1.45 38.87 -20.97
N ASN A 233 1.84 38.52 -19.74
CA ASN A 233 1.73 39.37 -18.56
C ASN A 233 3.11 39.88 -18.06
N ARG A 234 4.15 39.70 -18.88
CA ARG A 234 5.49 40.28 -18.71
C ARG A 234 6.08 40.57 -20.10
N TRP A 235 7.17 41.32 -20.14
CA TRP A 235 7.96 41.56 -21.35
C TRP A 235 9.38 41.02 -21.22
N GLU A 236 9.96 40.67 -22.36
CA GLU A 236 11.36 40.30 -22.53
C GLU A 236 12.00 41.11 -23.66
N CYS A 237 13.32 41.26 -23.62
CA CYS A 237 14.02 42.00 -24.66
C CYS A 237 14.02 41.22 -25.98
N ASP A 238 14.00 41.97 -27.08
CA ASP A 238 14.19 41.40 -28.41
C ASP A 238 15.58 40.75 -28.53
N LYS A 239 15.72 39.89 -29.55
CA LYS A 239 16.97 39.20 -29.82
C LYS A 239 18.12 40.20 -29.98
N ASN A 240 19.24 39.95 -29.28
CA ASN A 240 20.45 40.78 -29.20
C ASN A 240 20.38 41.98 -28.23
N PHE A 241 19.27 42.17 -27.51
CA PHE A 241 19.17 43.17 -26.45
C PHE A 241 19.20 42.50 -25.06
N GLN A 242 19.78 43.18 -24.08
CA GLN A 242 19.79 42.76 -22.67
C GLN A 242 19.03 43.76 -21.80
N LYS A 243 18.39 43.23 -20.77
CA LYS A 243 17.63 44.02 -19.81
C LYS A 243 18.58 44.81 -18.92
N SER A 244 18.51 46.13 -19.00
CA SER A 244 19.20 47.07 -18.11
C SER A 244 18.18 47.98 -17.44
N ARG A 245 17.92 47.75 -16.15
CA ARG A 245 16.82 48.37 -15.40
C ARG A 245 15.46 48.10 -16.09
N SER A 246 14.78 49.15 -16.54
CA SER A 246 13.48 49.13 -17.22
C SER A 246 13.59 49.27 -18.75
N LEU A 247 14.79 49.10 -19.32
CA LEU A 247 15.05 49.25 -20.76
C LEU A 247 15.77 48.04 -21.34
N CYS A 248 15.69 47.88 -22.64
CA CYS A 248 16.47 46.92 -23.42
C CYS A 248 17.59 47.66 -24.17
N VAL A 249 18.83 47.30 -23.86
CA VAL A 249 20.03 47.88 -24.47
C VAL A 249 20.76 46.83 -25.29
N LEU A 250 21.35 47.24 -26.42
CA LEU A 250 22.08 46.33 -27.30
C LEU A 250 23.23 45.65 -26.53
N ASN A 251 23.43 44.35 -26.75
CA ASN A 251 24.63 43.67 -26.29
C ASN A 251 25.86 44.24 -27.01
N ASN A 252 26.77 44.85 -26.26
CA ASN A 252 28.14 45.08 -26.72
C ASN A 252 28.95 43.79 -26.64
#